data_AF-A0A367QR87-F1
#
_entry.id   AF-A0A367QR87-F1
#
_cell.length_a   1.000
_cell.length_b   1.000
_cell.length_c   1.000
_cell.angle_alpha   90.00
_cell.angle_beta   90.00
_cell.angle_gamma   90.00
#
_symmetry.space_group_name_H-M   'P 1'
#
loop_
_entity.id
_entity.type
_entity.pdbx_description
1 polymer ?
#
loop_
_entity_poly.entity_id
_entity_poly.type
_entity_poly.pdbx_seq_one_letter_code
_entity_poly.pdbx_strand_id
1 'polypeptide(L)' 'MNFCRWIVQVVLRSQEAKGFMLLKKRWVVERTFGWLMGCRRLVRDYELLPETSETFIYLAMIRIMVRPLA' A
#
# COMPACT_ATOMS: atom_id res chain seq x y z
N MET A 1 -1.88 -19.99 -18.61
CA MET A 1 -2.94 -19.20 -17.95
C MET A 1 -2.43 -17.76 -17.83
N ASN A 2 -2.79 -16.89 -18.78
CA ASN A 2 -2.40 -15.46 -18.75
C ASN A 2 -3.40 -14.72 -17.88
N PHE A 3 -3.20 -14.73 -16.57
CA PHE A 3 -4.25 -14.36 -15.61
C PHE A 3 -4.56 -12.85 -15.53
N CYS A 4 -3.70 -11.99 -16.08
CA CYS A 4 -3.80 -10.54 -15.87
C CYS A 4 -3.25 -9.77 -17.09
N ARG A 5 -4.13 -9.13 -17.87
CA ARG A 5 -3.81 -8.29 -19.06
C ARG A 5 -3.34 -6.87 -18.66
N TRP A 6 -2.46 -6.76 -17.68
CA TRP A 6 -1.99 -5.47 -17.18
C TRP A 6 -0.63 -5.12 -17.77
N ILE A 7 -0.47 -3.88 -18.23
CA ILE A 7 0.85 -3.34 -18.61
C ILE A 7 1.47 -2.75 -17.34
N VAL A 8 2.45 -3.45 -16.77
CA VAL A 8 3.22 -2.93 -15.64
C VAL A 8 4.27 -1.96 -16.17
N GLN A 9 4.14 -0.69 -15.79
CA GLN A 9 5.14 0.33 -16.10
C GLN A 9 5.91 0.68 -14.82
N VAL A 10 7.23 0.44 -14.84
CA VAL A 10 8.12 0.89 -13.76
C VAL A 10 8.41 2.38 -13.95
N VAL A 11 7.95 3.20 -13.01
CA VAL A 11 8.22 4.64 -13.00
C VAL A 11 9.44 4.90 -12.11
N LEU A 12 10.59 5.15 -12.73
CA LEU A 12 11.82 5.50 -12.04
C LEU A 12 11.90 7.00 -11.80
N ARG A 13 12.58 7.38 -10.71
CA ARG A 13 12.98 8.77 -10.48
C ARG A 13 14.15 9.14 -11.41
N SER A 14 14.14 10.35 -11.97
CA SER A 14 15.29 10.86 -12.72
C SER A 14 16.53 10.99 -11.83
N GLN A 15 17.67 10.50 -12.32
CA GLN A 15 18.96 10.54 -11.60
C GLN A 15 19.50 11.97 -11.43
N GLU A 16 19.14 12.88 -12.34
CA GLU A 16 19.57 14.29 -12.31
C GLU A 16 18.72 15.16 -11.38
N ALA A 17 17.57 14.65 -10.93
CA ALA A 17 16.65 15.40 -10.08
C ALA A 17 17.19 15.50 -8.64
N LYS A 18 17.64 16.70 -8.26
CA LYS A 18 17.97 17.04 -6.86
C LYS A 18 16.71 17.45 -6.08
N GLY A 19 16.56 16.95 -4.86
CA GLY A 19 15.41 17.28 -3.99
C GLY A 19 14.19 16.38 -4.18
N PHE A 20 13.00 16.87 -3.80
CA PHE A 20 11.75 16.13 -3.93
C PHE A 20 11.18 16.28 -5.34
N MET A 21 10.89 15.15 -6.01
CA MET A 21 10.23 15.12 -7.32
C MET A 21 8.93 14.34 -7.20
N LEU A 22 7.83 14.96 -7.63
CA LEU A 22 6.52 14.33 -7.63
C LEU A 22 6.49 13.22 -8.69
N LEU A 23 6.42 11.96 -8.25
CA LEU A 23 6.16 10.83 -9.14
C LEU A 23 4.66 10.57 -9.28
N LYS A 24 4.22 10.29 -10.50
CA LYS A 24 2.81 10.02 -10.80
C LYS A 24 2.29 8.88 -9.92
N LYS A 25 1.17 9.12 -9.21
CA LYS A 25 0.48 8.18 -8.30
C LYS A 25 1.27 7.70 -7.06
N ARG A 26 2.52 8.16 -6.84
CA ARG A 26 3.33 7.76 -5.67
C ARG A 26 2.65 8.05 -4.33
N TRP A 27 2.00 9.21 -4.21
CA TRP A 27 1.29 9.58 -2.98
C TRP A 27 0.17 8.59 -2.63
N VAL A 28 -0.48 7.96 -3.62
CA VAL A 28 -1.57 7.01 -3.38
C VAL A 28 -1.02 5.80 -2.64
N VAL A 29 0.12 5.28 -3.13
CA VAL A 29 0.81 4.14 -2.54
C VAL A 29 1.33 4.47 -1.15
N GLU A 30 2.04 5.61 -1.01
CA GLU A 30 2.57 6.06 0.27
C GLU A 30 1.47 6.31 1.31
N ARG A 31 0.32 6.86 0.89
CA ARG A 31 -0.84 7.06 1.76
C ARG A 31 -1.39 5.73 2.27
N THR A 32 -1.56 4.73 1.40
CA THR A 32 -2.03 3.40 1.81
C THR A 32 -1.09 2.80 2.85
N PHE A 33 0.23 2.85 2.64
CA PHE A 33 1.19 2.40 3.63
C PHE A 33 1.14 3.22 4.93
N GLY A 34 0.97 4.55 4.84
CA GLY A 34 0.79 5.41 6.01
C GLY A 34 -0.41 4.99 6.87
N TRP A 35 -1.52 4.61 6.25
CA TRP A 35 -2.67 4.08 6.98
C TRP A 35 -2.41 2.72 7.62
N LEU A 36 -1.75 1.80 6.89
CA LEU A 36 -1.39 0.48 7.40
C LEU A 36 -0.42 0.57 8.58
N MET A 37 0.53 1.50 8.55
CA MET A 37 1.47 1.75 9.65
C MET A 37 0.78 2.24 10.93
N GLY A 38 -0.42 2.83 10.83
CA GLY A 38 -1.26 3.17 11.99
C GLY A 38 -1.88 1.95 12.68
N CYS A 39 -1.92 0.80 12.00
CA CYS A 39 -2.42 -0.45 12.55
C CYS A 39 -1.26 -1.23 13.18
N ARG A 40 -1.16 -1.19 14.52
CA ARG A 40 -0.04 -1.78 15.30
C ARG A 40 0.34 -3.21 14.87
N ARG A 41 -0.66 -4.02 14.49
CA ARG A 41 -0.47 -5.41 14.09
C ARG A 41 0.20 -5.60 12.72
N LEU A 42 0.15 -4.59 11.87
CA LEU A 42 0.75 -4.56 10.53
C LEU A 42 2.10 -3.83 10.49
N VAL A 43 2.56 -3.26 11.61
CA VAL A 43 3.86 -2.56 11.69
C VAL A 43 5.04 -3.53 11.53
N ARG A 44 4.85 -4.80 11.91
CA ARG A 44 5.76 -5.90 11.63
C ARG A 44 4.97 -7.14 11.27
N ASP A 45 5.54 -7.98 10.41
CA ASP A 45 5.01 -9.33 10.17
C ASP A 45 5.29 -10.19 11.40
N TYR A 46 4.27 -10.31 12.25
CA TYR A 46 4.26 -11.22 13.39
C TYR A 46 3.59 -12.56 13.06
N GLU A 47 2.84 -12.61 11.98
CA GLU A 47 2.00 -13.76 11.65
C GLU A 47 2.83 -14.85 10.97
N LEU A 48 2.55 -16.11 11.30
CA LEU A 48 3.27 -17.26 10.75
C LEU A 48 2.94 -17.51 9.27
N LEU A 49 1.71 -17.17 8.88
CA LEU A 49 1.12 -17.48 7.59
C LEU A 49 0.77 -16.19 6.84
N PRO A 50 1.11 -16.08 5.53
CA PRO A 50 0.81 -14.88 4.75
C PRO A 50 -0.69 -14.59 4.66
N GLU A 51 -1.54 -15.63 4.69
CA GLU A 51 -3.00 -15.52 4.67
C GLU A 51 -3.54 -14.76 5.89
N THR A 52 -2.87 -14.90 7.04
CA THR A 52 -3.23 -14.19 8.26
C THR A 52 -2.87 -12.70 8.15
N SER A 53 -1.67 -12.37 7.67
CA SER A 53 -1.27 -10.99 7.39
C SER A 53 -2.21 -10.33 6.36
N GLU A 54 -2.59 -11.06 5.30
CA GLU A 54 -3.54 -10.60 4.29
C GLU A 54 -4.91 -10.27 4.90
N THR A 55 -5.42 -11.14 5.78
CA THR A 55 -6.69 -10.91 6.49
C THR A 55 -6.65 -9.61 7.31
N PHE A 56 -5.54 -9.33 7.99
CA PHE A 56 -5.39 -8.09 8.76
C PHE A 56 -5.31 -6.85 7.86
N ILE A 57 -4.70 -6.95 6.67
CA ILE A 57 -4.69 -5.86 5.68
C ILE A 57 -6.12 -5.53 5.25
N TYR A 58 -6.95 -6.55 4.93
CA TYR A 58 -8.36 -6.31 4.57
C TYR A 58 -9.13 -5.66 5.71
N LEU A 59 -8.97 -6.15 6.94
CA LEU A 59 -9.63 -5.58 8.11
C LEU A 59 -9.26 -4.11 8.35
N ALA A 60 -7.97 -3.78 8.18
CA ALA A 60 -7.49 -2.39 8.28
C ALA A 60 -8.15 -1.50 7.22
N MET A 61 -8.22 -1.97 5.96
CA MET A 61 -8.86 -1.23 4.87
C MET A 61 -10.37 -1.04 5.09
N ILE A 62 -11.09 -2.08 5.53
CA ILE A 62 -12.51 -1.99 5.87
C ILE A 62 -12.73 -0.92 6.94
N ARG A 63 -11.94 -0.94 8.02
CA ARG A 63 -12.03 0.06 9.10
C ARG A 63 -11.85 1.49 8.57
N ILE A 64 -10.90 1.72 7.67
CA ILE A 64 -10.64 3.05 7.09
C ILE A 64 -11.83 3.49 6.22
N MET A 65 -12.40 2.59 5.44
CA MET A 65 -13.55 2.88 4.56
C MET A 65 -14.86 3.07 5.32
N VAL A 66 -15.03 2.40 6.46
CA VAL A 66 -16.24 2.52 7.30
C VAL A 66 -16.21 3.79 8.16
N ARG A 67 -15.04 4.24 8.63
CA ARG A 67 -14.90 5.43 9.47
C ARG A 67 -15.64 6.69 8.96
N PRO A 68 -15.61 7.04 7.66
CA PRO A 68 -16.35 8.20 7.14
C PRO A 68 -17.86 7.99 6.98
N LEU A 69 -18.37 6.76 7.14
CA LEU A 69 -19.80 6.44 7.00
C LEU A 69 -20.56 6.51 8.33
N ALA A 70 -19.86 6.70 9.44
CA ALA A 70 -20.42 6.87 10.79
C ALA A 70 -20.51 8.35 11.14
#